data_AF-A0A9D0XZ30-F1
#
_entry.id   AF-A0A9D0XZ30-F1
#
_cell.length_a   1.000
_cell.length_b   1.000
_cell.length_c   1.000
_cell.angle_alpha   90.00
_cell.angle_beta   90.00
_cell.angle_gamma   90.00
#
_symmetry.space_group_name_H-M   'P 1'
#
loop_
_entity.id
_entity.type
_entity.pdbx_description
1 polymer ?
#
loop_
_entity_poly.entity_id
_entity_poly.type
_entity_poly.pdbx_seq_one_letter_code
_entity_poly.pdbx_strand_id
1 'polypeptide(L)'
;MTARENLLFFASLYKKSLDADELLKSVGLMQDADKRISDFSKGMKSRLNFIKALFHDPKILILDEPTSGAMANRAVNGMLRKIGGVDL
;
A
#
# COMPACT_ATOMS: atom_id res chain seq x y z
N MET A 1 -13.83 9.89 -1.76
CA MET A 1 -12.38 10.03 -1.95
C MET A 1 -11.87 8.89 -2.82
N THR A 2 -11.06 9.21 -3.82
CA THR A 2 -10.35 8.25 -4.68
C THR A 2 -9.15 7.64 -3.94
N ALA A 3 -8.53 6.60 -4.50
CA ALA A 3 -7.31 6.03 -3.90
C ALA A 3 -6.18 7.07 -3.88
N ARG A 4 -5.97 7.80 -4.97
CA ARG A 4 -4.97 8.88 -5.07
C ARG A 4 -5.21 9.99 -4.05
N GLU A 5 -6.42 10.54 -3.99
CA GLU A 5 -6.78 11.58 -3.02
C GLU A 5 -6.55 11.11 -1.59
N ASN A 6 -6.86 9.85 -1.29
CA ASN A 6 -6.67 9.29 0.03
C ASN A 6 -5.19 9.19 0.41
N LEU A 7 -4.35 8.77 -0.52
CA LEU A 7 -2.91 8.69 -0.30
C LEU A 7 -2.28 10.07 -0.16
N LEU A 8 -2.66 11.04 -0.98
CA LEU A 8 -2.21 12.43 -0.86
C LEU A 8 -2.61 13.05 0.49
N PHE A 9 -3.82 12.76 0.98
CA PHE A 9 -4.24 13.15 2.32
C PHE A 9 -3.30 12.58 3.39
N PHE A 10 -3.01 11.26 3.36
CA PHE A 10 -2.06 10.66 4.31
C PHE A 10 -0.64 11.22 4.15
N ALA A 11 -0.18 11.46 2.92
CA ALA A 11 1.11 12.05 2.63
C ALA A 11 1.28 13.42 3.31
N SER A 12 0.20 14.22 3.35
CA SER A 12 0.20 15.55 3.97
C SER A 12 0.39 15.52 5.50
N LEU A 13 0.19 14.36 6.14
CA LEU A 13 0.37 14.19 7.59
C LEU A 13 1.84 13.99 8.00
N TYR A 14 2.74 13.76 7.05
CA TYR A 14 4.16 13.47 7.30
C TYR A 14 5.08 14.52 6.68
N LYS A 15 6.20 14.82 7.33
CA LYS A 15 7.23 15.75 6.81
C LYS A 15 7.96 15.21 5.58
N LYS A 16 8.03 13.88 5.46
CA LYS A 16 8.59 13.16 4.33
C LYS A 16 7.62 12.04 4.00
N SER A 17 7.30 11.88 2.73
CA SER A 17 6.42 10.84 2.24
C SER A 17 6.94 10.31 0.91
N LEU A 18 6.65 9.04 0.66
CA LEU A 18 6.85 8.45 -0.66
C LEU A 18 5.82 9.01 -1.65
N ASP A 19 6.15 8.94 -2.94
CA ASP A 19 5.24 9.35 -4.01
C ASP A 19 4.01 8.42 -4.08
N ALA A 20 2.81 9.01 -4.19
CA ALA A 20 1.55 8.27 -4.15
C ALA A 20 1.36 7.37 -5.37
N ASP A 21 1.79 7.83 -6.55
CA ASP A 21 1.61 7.10 -7.79
C ASP A 21 2.60 5.94 -7.89
N GLU A 22 3.83 6.16 -7.45
CA GLU A 22 4.82 5.08 -7.35
C GLU A 22 4.36 3.99 -6.37
N LEU A 23 3.76 4.38 -5.23
CA LEU A 23 3.17 3.41 -4.31
C LEU A 23 1.99 2.66 -4.92
N LEU A 24 1.05 3.33 -5.58
CA LEU A 24 -0.07 2.67 -6.27
C LEU A 24 0.41 1.71 -7.37
N LYS A 25 1.40 2.12 -8.15
CA LYS A 25 2.04 1.32 -9.19
C LYS A 25 2.71 0.07 -8.60
N SER A 26 3.41 0.22 -7.47
CA SER A 26 4.09 -0.89 -6.79
C SER A 26 3.15 -2.01 -6.32
N VAL A 27 1.86 -1.73 -6.11
CA VAL A 27 0.86 -2.75 -5.75
C VAL A 27 -0.17 -3.04 -6.85
N GLY A 28 0.09 -2.56 -8.07
CA GLY A 28 -0.78 -2.79 -9.22
C GLY A 28 -2.15 -2.13 -9.11
N LEU A 29 -2.23 -0.95 -8.47
CA LEU A 29 -3.45 -0.14 -8.33
C LEU A 29 -3.43 1.15 -9.15
N MET A 30 -2.39 1.40 -9.96
CA MET A 30 -2.23 2.65 -10.71
C MET A 30 -3.40 2.93 -11.66
N GLN A 31 -3.89 1.90 -12.37
CA GLN A 31 -5.05 2.01 -13.26
C GLN A 31 -6.38 2.30 -12.55
N ASP A 32 -6.42 2.11 -11.22
CA ASP A 32 -7.57 2.37 -10.35
C ASP A 32 -7.32 3.59 -9.43
N ALA A 33 -6.29 4.41 -9.70
CA ALA A 33 -5.88 5.51 -8.83
C ALA A 33 -7.03 6.51 -8.55
N ASP A 34 -7.81 6.81 -9.58
CA ASP A 34 -8.89 7.79 -9.53
C ASP A 34 -10.27 7.15 -9.29
N LYS A 35 -10.30 5.83 -9.05
CA LYS A 35 -11.51 5.11 -8.66
C LYS A 35 -11.82 5.33 -7.17
N ARG A 36 -13.11 5.44 -6.83
CA ARG A 36 -13.54 5.60 -5.43
C ARG A 36 -13.19 4.35 -4.62
N ILE A 37 -12.70 4.56 -3.40
CA ILE A 37 -12.33 3.48 -2.48
C ILE A 37 -13.54 2.61 -2.11
N SER A 38 -14.76 3.16 -2.12
CA SER A 38 -15.99 2.39 -1.92
C SER A 38 -16.08 1.20 -2.88
N ASP A 39 -15.60 1.39 -4.11
CA ASP A 39 -15.76 0.47 -5.25
C ASP A 39 -14.57 -0.49 -5.37
N PHE A 40 -13.61 -0.42 -4.44
CA PHE A 40 -12.48 -1.33 -4.38
C PHE A 40 -12.92 -2.70 -3.84
N SER A 41 -12.42 -3.76 -4.45
CA SER A 41 -12.54 -5.11 -3.91
C SER A 41 -11.82 -5.22 -2.55
N LYS A 42 -12.11 -6.28 -1.79
CA LYS A 42 -11.41 -6.56 -0.52
C LYS A 42 -9.89 -6.56 -0.70
N GLY A 43 -9.39 -7.23 -1.74
CA GLY A 43 -7.95 -7.28 -2.02
C GLY A 43 -7.35 -5.93 -2.42
N MET A 44 -8.07 -5.11 -3.18
CA MET A 44 -7.62 -3.75 -3.50
C MET A 44 -7.54 -2.88 -2.23
N LYS A 45 -8.53 -2.98 -1.33
CA LYS A 45 -8.53 -2.29 -0.03
C LYS A 45 -7.36 -2.74 0.84
N SER A 46 -7.08 -4.06 0.89
CA SER A 46 -5.92 -4.59 1.61
C SER A 46 -4.60 -4.05 1.05
N ARG A 47 -4.41 -4.06 -0.27
CA ARG A 47 -3.19 -3.48 -0.91
C ARG A 47 -3.07 -1.98 -0.69
N LEU A 48 -4.16 -1.22 -0.74
CA LEU A 48 -4.17 0.21 -0.43
C LEU A 48 -3.79 0.47 1.03
N ASN A 49 -4.31 -0.32 1.97
CA ASN A 49 -3.94 -0.20 3.38
C ASN A 49 -2.48 -0.59 3.65
N PHE A 50 -1.95 -1.58 2.94
CA PHE A 50 -0.54 -1.93 2.99
C PHE A 50 0.35 -0.73 2.60
N ILE A 51 0.12 -0.10 1.43
CA ILE A 51 0.95 1.03 1.00
C ILE A 51 0.78 2.28 1.88
N LYS A 52 -0.36 2.49 2.54
CA LYS A 52 -0.50 3.54 3.57
C LYS A 52 0.46 3.35 4.74
N ALA A 53 0.70 2.11 5.14
CA ALA A 53 1.69 1.82 6.18
C ALA A 53 3.11 2.10 5.71
N LEU A 54 3.38 2.07 4.39
CA LEU A 54 4.69 2.37 3.82
C LEU A 54 4.97 3.86 3.62
N PHE A 55 3.94 4.69 3.58
CA PHE A 55 4.03 6.10 3.18
C PHE A 55 5.09 6.91 3.93
N HIS A 56 5.31 6.58 5.21
CA HIS A 56 6.24 7.28 6.10
C HIS A 56 7.64 6.64 6.15
N ASP A 57 7.96 5.77 5.19
CA ASP A 57 9.25 5.06 5.07
C ASP A 57 9.65 4.32 6.37
N PRO A 58 8.83 3.37 6.85
CA PRO A 58 9.10 2.67 8.09
C PRO A 58 10.36 1.80 7.99
N LYS A 59 11.17 1.80 9.05
CA LYS A 59 12.28 0.84 9.23
C LYS A 59 11.80 -0.56 9.60
N ILE A 60 10.62 -0.67 10.21
CA ILE A 60 10.02 -1.92 10.67
C ILE A 60 8.52 -1.85 10.34
N LEU A 61 8.00 -2.90 9.71
CA LEU A 61 6.58 -3.04 9.41
C LEU A 61 6.07 -4.32 10.05
N ILE A 62 5.09 -4.19 10.96
CA ILE A 62 4.43 -5.33 11.60
C ILE A 62 3.11 -5.55 10.86
N LEU A 63 2.89 -6.78 10.41
CA LEU A 63 1.67 -7.20 9.73
C LEU A 63 1.17 -8.49 10.36
N ASP A 64 -0.13 -8.54 10.61
CA ASP A 64 -0.81 -9.78 10.96
C ASP A 64 -1.33 -10.43 9.67
N GLU A 65 -0.97 -11.70 9.44
CA GLU A 65 -1.33 -12.49 8.24
C GLU A 65 -1.07 -11.82 6.86
N PRO A 66 0.17 -11.34 6.57
CA PRO A 66 0.47 -10.58 5.35
C PRO A 66 0.32 -11.36 4.04
N THR A 67 0.34 -12.70 4.12
CA THR A 67 0.28 -13.62 2.97
C THR A 67 -1.13 -14.16 2.69
N SER A 68 -2.15 -13.69 3.42
CA SER A 68 -3.55 -14.05 3.14
C SER A 68 -3.90 -13.73 1.68
N GLY A 69 -4.79 -14.54 1.07
CA GLY A 69 -5.09 -14.46 -0.37
C GLY A 69 -5.57 -13.09 -0.89
N ALA A 70 -6.00 -12.20 0.01
CA ALA A 70 -6.37 -10.82 -0.32
C ALA A 70 -5.14 -9.91 -0.62
N MET A 71 -3.97 -10.23 -0.07
CA MET A 71 -2.71 -9.48 -0.24
C MET A 71 -1.66 -10.20 -1.10
N ALA A 72 -1.92 -11.46 -1.47
CA ALA A 72 -1.04 -12.26 -2.32
C ALA A 72 -0.83 -11.62 -3.70
N ASN A 73 0.21 -10.78 -3.81
CA ASN A 73 0.67 -10.15 -5.03
C ASN A 73 2.20 -10.17 -5.04
N ARG A 74 2.81 -10.56 -6.16
CA ARG A 74 4.28 -10.67 -6.27
C ARG A 74 5.02 -9.39 -5.89
N ALA A 75 4.46 -8.23 -6.23
CA ALA A 75 5.07 -6.95 -5.92
C ALA A 75 4.97 -6.60 -4.42
N VAL A 76 3.84 -6.90 -3.78
CA VAL A 76 3.69 -6.79 -2.30
C VAL A 76 4.71 -7.67 -1.58
N ASN A 77 4.82 -8.94 -1.98
CA ASN A 77 5.78 -9.88 -1.39
C ASN A 77 7.23 -9.41 -1.57
N GLY A 78 7.55 -8.81 -2.72
CA GLY A 78 8.86 -8.20 -2.97
C GLY A 78 9.16 -7.02 -2.05
N MET A 79 8.16 -6.20 -1.72
CA MET A 79 8.31 -5.07 -0.78
C MET A 79 8.48 -5.53 0.66
N LEU A 80 7.73 -6.56 1.10
CA LEU A 80 7.88 -7.15 2.44
C LEU A 80 9.32 -7.60 2.71
N ARG A 81 9.91 -8.31 1.75
CA ARG A 81 11.32 -8.75 1.81
C ARG A 81 12.32 -7.60 1.92
N LYS A 82 12.01 -6.41 1.37
CA LYS A 82 12.90 -5.24 1.45
C LYS A 82 12.82 -4.51 2.79
N ILE A 83 11.65 -4.50 3.42
CA ILE A 83 11.36 -3.72 4.64
C ILE A 83 11.68 -4.54 5.92
N GLY A 84 12.26 -5.74 5.77
CA GLY A 84 12.55 -6.65 6.88
C GLY A 84 11.28 -7.23 7.50
N GLY A 85 10.16 -7.19 6.77
CA GLY A 85 8.89 -7.78 7.18
C GLY A 85 8.91 -9.29 7.00
N VAL A 86 9.47 -9.98 8.00
CA VAL A 86 9.39 -11.43 8.27
C VAL A 86 10.28 -12.33 7.38
N ASP A 87 11.17 -13.09 8.03
CA ASP A 87 11.82 -14.29 7.47
C ASP A 87 10.77 -15.39 7.25
N LEU A 88 10.72 -15.95 6.03
CA LEU A 88 9.88 -17.09 5.66
C LEU A 88 10.45 -18.41 6.16
#